data_AF-A0A944BHS3-F1
#
_entry.id   AF-A0A944BHS3-F1
#
_cell.length_a   1.000
_cell.length_b   1.000
_cell.length_c   1.000
_cell.angle_alpha   90.00
_cell.angle_beta   90.00
_cell.angle_gamma   90.00
#
_symmetry.space_group_name_H-M   'P 1'
#
loop_
_entity.id
_entity.type
_entity.pdbx_description
1 polymer ?
#
loop_
_entity_poly.entity_id
_entity_poly.type
_entity_poly.pdbx_seq_one_letter_code
_entity_poly.pdbx_strand_id
1 'polypeptide(L)'
;MTDKNLKNDTNLTTNHQSDEATADKALFISEWKVDAGEKLYFPTQGREGEIVIDWGDGSSDTINSGDDEYISHKYSEDGIYTIKVDGTITKWSCNLGITEECDEECDEEYDEECDEEYDEDPRINAHKLIKILSYGKTSFGPYTFKDACNLVGLPENESPRFFENSMEGVFYGASGFNQSIHHWDTSKITNMNKMFLGAKSFNKPLNDWNTSNVTNMSSMFYGTKSFNQPLNDWNTSNVTNMSYMFWEAKSFDQPLNDWNTSNVTNMSYMFFGAEAFNQPLDKWNTSNVTNMSEMFNGAEAFNQPLDKWNTSNVTDMSRMFSGAERFNQPLDKWNTSNVTDMSCMFSYAVCFNQPLNDWDTSNVTNMSYMFR
;
A
#
# COMPACT_ATOMS: atom_id res chain seq x y z
N MET A 1 -10.38 -41.31 45.48
CA MET A 1 -11.14 -41.23 44.22
C MET A 1 -10.53 -40.07 43.45
N THR A 2 -9.43 -40.34 42.72
CA THR A 2 -9.36 -40.78 41.30
C THR A 2 -9.47 -39.58 40.37
N ASP A 3 -8.70 -39.41 39.31
CA ASP A 3 -7.38 -39.85 38.87
C ASP A 3 -7.13 -38.98 37.60
N LYS A 4 -5.86 -38.62 37.35
CA LYS A 4 -5.21 -38.30 36.07
C LYS A 4 -6.00 -37.73 34.85
N ASN A 5 -5.45 -36.67 34.27
CA ASN A 5 -4.61 -36.72 33.03
C ASN A 5 -4.10 -35.30 32.69
N LEU A 6 -2.82 -34.98 32.88
CA LEU A 6 -1.68 -35.23 31.98
C LEU A 6 -1.79 -34.53 30.61
N LYS A 7 -1.07 -33.40 30.48
CA LYS A 7 -0.31 -33.04 29.27
C LYS A 7 1.02 -32.41 29.69
N ASN A 8 1.97 -33.28 30.03
CA ASN A 8 3.36 -33.10 29.64
C ASN A 8 3.59 -34.11 28.52
N ASP A 9 3.98 -33.64 27.34
CA ASP A 9 4.80 -34.44 26.45
C ASP A 9 5.92 -33.54 25.92
N THR A 10 7.07 -33.71 26.55
CA THR A 10 8.41 -33.44 26.02
C THR A 10 8.71 -34.43 24.92
N ASN A 11 9.39 -33.96 23.84
CA ASN A 11 10.01 -34.68 22.71
C ASN A 11 9.40 -34.22 21.37
N LEU A 12 10.11 -33.76 20.35
CA LEU A 12 11.52 -33.86 20.01
C LEU A 12 11.92 -32.66 19.13
N THR A 13 13.16 -32.21 19.31
CA THR A 13 14.00 -31.69 18.25
C THR A 13 13.83 -32.47 16.94
N THR A 14 13.35 -31.83 15.88
CA THR A 14 13.70 -32.21 14.51
C THR A 14 13.67 -31.00 13.59
N ASN A 15 14.85 -30.74 13.01
CA ASN A 15 15.13 -29.98 11.79
C ASN A 15 15.02 -28.45 11.83
N HIS A 16 15.98 -27.83 12.53
CA HIS A 16 16.58 -26.56 12.12
C HIS A 16 17.88 -26.81 11.32
N GLN A 17 17.84 -27.76 10.38
CA GLN A 17 18.93 -28.06 9.46
C GLN A 17 18.35 -28.75 8.21
N SER A 18 17.87 -27.96 7.26
CA SER A 18 17.94 -28.26 5.81
C SER A 18 17.24 -27.18 4.96
N ASP A 19 17.68 -25.92 4.99
CA ASP A 19 17.33 -24.96 3.92
C ASP A 19 18.53 -24.12 3.41
N GLU A 20 19.70 -24.21 4.06
CA GLU A 20 20.91 -23.55 3.52
C GLU A 20 21.48 -24.28 2.29
N ALA A 21 21.16 -25.55 2.07
CA ALA A 21 21.74 -26.34 0.98
C ALA A 21 21.03 -26.16 -0.39
N THR A 22 19.83 -25.58 -0.42
CA THR A 22 19.04 -25.31 -1.64
C THR A 22 19.07 -23.85 -2.07
N ALA A 23 19.28 -22.92 -1.14
CA ALA A 23 19.33 -21.48 -1.42
C ALA A 23 20.50 -21.07 -2.33
N ASP A 24 21.60 -21.82 -2.34
CA ASP A 24 22.82 -21.40 -3.02
C ASP A 24 22.75 -21.53 -4.57
N LYS A 25 21.72 -22.20 -5.10
CA LYS A 25 21.42 -22.32 -6.53
C LYS A 25 20.06 -21.72 -6.94
N ALA A 26 19.42 -20.95 -6.06
CA ALA A 26 18.10 -20.40 -6.33
C ALA A 26 18.20 -19.24 -7.34
N LEU A 27 17.71 -19.48 -8.56
CA LEU A 27 17.65 -18.49 -9.63
C LEU A 27 16.48 -17.54 -9.41
N PHE A 28 16.65 -16.26 -9.72
CA PHE A 28 15.51 -15.38 -9.93
C PHE A 28 14.93 -15.65 -11.31
N ILE A 29 13.62 -15.92 -11.41
CA ILE A 29 12.98 -16.33 -12.67
C ILE A 29 11.76 -15.46 -12.92
N SER A 30 11.70 -14.86 -14.12
CA SER A 30 10.61 -13.96 -14.53
C SER A 30 10.17 -14.22 -15.97
N GLU A 31 8.92 -13.91 -16.30
CA GLU A 31 8.37 -13.98 -17.66
C GLU A 31 8.02 -12.58 -18.16
N TRP A 32 8.51 -12.25 -19.36
CA TRP A 32 8.32 -10.94 -19.99
C TRP A 32 7.76 -11.10 -21.38
N LYS A 33 6.76 -10.29 -21.74
CA LYS A 33 6.25 -10.16 -23.10
C LYS A 33 7.06 -9.08 -23.81
N VAL A 34 7.70 -9.43 -24.92
CA VAL A 34 8.52 -8.51 -25.71
C VAL A 34 8.17 -8.64 -27.17
N ASP A 35 8.12 -7.50 -27.86
CA ASP A 35 7.87 -7.44 -29.30
C ASP A 35 9.19 -7.44 -30.09
N ALA A 36 9.14 -7.97 -31.31
CA ALA A 36 10.28 -8.11 -32.19
C ALA A 36 10.91 -6.74 -32.48
N GLY A 37 12.21 -6.65 -32.30
CA GLY A 37 12.94 -5.43 -32.56
C GLY A 37 13.07 -4.50 -31.34
N GLU A 38 12.29 -4.72 -30.29
CA GLU A 38 12.36 -3.94 -29.05
C GLU A 38 13.49 -4.41 -28.13
N LYS A 39 13.88 -3.50 -27.24
CA LYS A 39 14.77 -3.81 -26.12
C LYS A 39 13.94 -4.05 -24.87
N LEU A 40 14.37 -5.03 -24.09
CA LEU A 40 14.03 -5.16 -22.68
C LEU A 40 15.18 -4.58 -21.86
N TYR A 41 14.90 -3.67 -20.94
CA TYR A 41 15.87 -3.16 -19.98
C TYR A 41 15.65 -3.89 -18.66
N PHE A 42 16.47 -4.90 -18.40
CA PHE A 42 16.38 -5.73 -17.21
C PHE A 42 17.06 -5.05 -16.01
N PRO A 43 16.37 -4.89 -14.88
CA PRO A 43 16.92 -4.21 -13.70
C PRO A 43 18.01 -5.01 -13.00
N THR A 44 19.11 -4.35 -12.63
CA THR A 44 20.27 -4.91 -11.92
C THR A 44 20.69 -4.08 -10.71
N GLN A 45 19.79 -3.24 -10.18
CA GLN A 45 20.11 -2.33 -9.06
C GLN A 45 20.50 -3.08 -7.79
N GLY A 46 21.58 -2.61 -7.16
CA GLY A 46 22.10 -3.25 -5.95
C GLY A 46 22.68 -4.64 -6.19
N ARG A 47 23.17 -4.91 -7.39
CA ARG A 47 23.89 -6.16 -7.72
C ARG A 47 25.07 -6.39 -6.78
N GLU A 48 25.21 -7.63 -6.31
CA GLU A 48 26.35 -8.07 -5.50
C GLU A 48 27.14 -9.16 -6.24
N GLY A 49 28.38 -8.85 -6.59
CA GLY A 49 29.26 -9.80 -7.29
C GLY A 49 28.79 -10.11 -8.72
N GLU A 50 29.26 -11.23 -9.24
CA GLU A 50 28.91 -11.68 -10.59
C GLU A 50 27.43 -12.07 -10.68
N ILE A 51 26.77 -11.68 -11.78
CA ILE A 51 25.47 -12.24 -12.14
C ILE A 51 25.50 -12.75 -13.59
N VAL A 52 24.76 -13.82 -13.85
CA VAL A 52 24.54 -14.39 -15.18
C VAL A 52 23.06 -14.30 -15.51
N ILE A 53 22.72 -13.74 -16.65
CA ILE A 53 21.34 -13.58 -17.11
C ILE A 53 21.17 -14.44 -18.37
N ASP A 54 20.34 -15.47 -18.28
CA ASP A 54 19.82 -16.25 -19.42
C ASP A 54 18.55 -15.54 -19.92
N TRP A 55 18.61 -15.06 -21.16
CA TRP A 55 17.53 -14.26 -21.76
C TRP A 55 16.36 -15.10 -22.28
N GLY A 56 16.44 -16.43 -22.21
CA GLY A 56 15.39 -17.35 -22.64
C GLY A 56 15.28 -17.54 -24.15
N ASP A 57 16.11 -16.86 -24.96
CA ASP A 57 16.22 -17.02 -26.41
C ASP A 57 17.46 -17.82 -26.84
N GLY A 58 18.17 -18.42 -25.88
CA GLY A 58 19.42 -19.15 -26.08
C GLY A 58 20.67 -18.29 -25.97
N SER A 59 20.54 -16.99 -25.74
CA SER A 59 21.63 -16.09 -25.40
C SER A 59 21.71 -15.81 -23.89
N SER A 60 22.87 -15.35 -23.44
CA SER A 60 23.09 -14.99 -22.05
C SER A 60 24.16 -13.91 -21.92
N ASP A 61 24.04 -13.08 -20.89
CA ASP A 61 25.06 -12.11 -20.48
C ASP A 61 25.65 -12.45 -19.11
N THR A 62 26.89 -12.06 -18.89
CA THR A 62 27.60 -12.21 -17.60
C THR A 62 28.17 -10.87 -17.20
N ILE A 63 27.77 -10.37 -16.04
CA ILE A 63 28.15 -9.05 -15.54
C ILE A 63 29.06 -9.23 -14.33
N ASN A 64 30.34 -8.91 -14.49
CA ASN A 64 31.40 -9.23 -13.52
C ASN A 64 31.90 -8.00 -12.74
N SER A 65 31.50 -6.80 -13.14
CA SER A 65 31.95 -5.53 -12.55
C SER A 65 31.05 -4.37 -12.97
N GLY A 66 31.10 -3.25 -12.24
CA GLY A 66 30.27 -2.07 -12.47
C GLY A 66 29.06 -1.99 -11.53
N ASP A 67 28.29 -0.93 -11.67
CA ASP A 67 27.12 -0.60 -10.84
C ASP A 67 25.92 -0.14 -11.69
N ASP A 68 25.92 -0.50 -12.98
CA ASP A 68 24.81 -0.21 -13.89
C ASP A 68 23.47 -0.68 -13.29
N GLU A 69 22.49 0.22 -13.30
CA GLU A 69 21.17 -0.02 -12.75
C GLU A 69 20.36 -1.02 -13.57
N TYR A 70 20.76 -1.26 -14.82
CA TYR A 70 20.12 -2.18 -15.74
C TYR A 70 21.08 -2.70 -16.82
N ILE A 71 20.67 -3.75 -17.51
CA ILE A 71 21.25 -4.22 -18.76
C ILE A 71 20.13 -4.38 -19.80
N SER A 72 20.41 -4.04 -21.07
CA SER A 72 19.43 -4.16 -22.14
C SER A 72 19.70 -5.35 -23.05
N HIS A 73 18.66 -6.08 -23.44
CA HIS A 73 18.71 -7.12 -24.46
C HIS A 73 17.66 -6.89 -25.55
N LYS A 74 17.96 -7.26 -26.78
CA LYS A 74 17.06 -7.06 -27.94
C LYS A 74 16.60 -8.40 -28.49
N TYR A 75 15.29 -8.61 -28.54
CA TYR A 75 14.69 -9.83 -29.09
C TYR A 75 14.38 -9.66 -30.58
N SER A 76 14.57 -10.74 -31.35
CA SER A 76 14.34 -10.75 -32.80
C SER A 76 12.92 -11.13 -33.21
N GLU A 77 12.17 -11.76 -32.32
CA GLU A 77 10.82 -12.28 -32.56
C GLU A 77 9.89 -11.81 -31.42
N ASP A 78 8.60 -11.73 -31.70
CA ASP A 78 7.59 -11.48 -30.67
C ASP A 78 7.50 -12.72 -29.77
N GLY A 79 7.35 -12.52 -28.46
CA GLY A 79 7.19 -13.67 -27.58
C GLY A 79 7.08 -13.35 -26.10
N ILE A 80 6.83 -14.42 -25.34
CA ILE A 80 7.02 -14.43 -23.90
C ILE A 80 8.32 -15.17 -23.62
N TYR A 81 9.26 -14.48 -22.99
CA TYR A 81 10.58 -15.00 -22.67
C TYR A 81 10.72 -15.24 -21.18
N THR A 82 11.24 -16.41 -20.82
CA THR A 82 11.58 -16.75 -19.42
C THR A 82 13.03 -16.37 -19.16
N ILE A 83 13.22 -15.30 -18.39
CA ILE A 83 14.54 -14.81 -17.98
C ILE A 83 14.92 -15.48 -16.67
N LYS A 84 16.16 -15.98 -16.60
CA LYS A 84 16.72 -16.57 -15.38
C LYS A 84 17.99 -15.84 -15.00
N VAL A 85 18.10 -15.46 -13.74
CA VAL A 85 19.28 -14.78 -13.20
C VAL A 85 19.91 -15.66 -12.13
N ASP A 86 21.18 -15.99 -12.34
CA ASP A 86 22.05 -16.58 -11.33
C ASP A 86 22.90 -15.47 -10.71
N GLY A 87 22.75 -15.27 -9.40
CA GLY A 87 23.43 -14.22 -8.65
C GLY A 87 22.48 -13.38 -7.78
N THR A 88 22.99 -12.31 -7.18
CA THR A 88 22.27 -11.53 -6.16
C THR A 88 21.98 -10.11 -6.65
N ILE A 89 20.71 -9.71 -6.57
CA ILE A 89 20.23 -8.34 -6.85
C ILE A 89 19.49 -7.86 -5.61
N THR A 90 19.92 -6.77 -4.98
CA THR A 90 19.37 -6.36 -3.67
C THR A 90 18.30 -5.27 -3.71
N LYS A 91 18.09 -4.63 -4.86
CA LYS A 91 17.15 -3.51 -5.04
C LYS A 91 16.33 -3.62 -6.33
N TRP A 92 15.96 -4.84 -6.71
CA TRP A 92 15.28 -5.06 -7.99
C TRP A 92 13.93 -4.34 -8.04
N SER A 93 13.69 -3.61 -9.13
CA SER A 93 12.41 -2.98 -9.46
C SER A 93 12.23 -2.96 -10.98
N CYS A 94 11.07 -3.40 -11.48
CA CYS A 94 10.78 -3.45 -12.92
C CYS A 94 10.56 -2.07 -13.54
N ASN A 95 10.36 -1.03 -12.72
CA ASN A 95 10.28 0.34 -13.18
C ASN A 95 11.63 1.04 -12.94
N LEU A 96 12.32 1.33 -14.05
CA LEU A 96 13.62 2.03 -14.11
C LEU A 96 13.47 3.52 -14.45
N GLY A 97 12.23 3.99 -14.66
CA GLY A 97 11.94 5.40 -14.95
C GLY A 97 12.15 6.28 -13.73
N ILE A 98 12.32 7.59 -13.97
CA ILE A 98 12.43 8.56 -12.88
C ILE A 98 11.11 8.57 -12.12
N THR A 99 11.15 8.17 -10.85
CA THR A 99 10.09 8.48 -9.89
C THR A 99 10.18 9.97 -9.61
N GLU A 100 9.57 10.82 -10.45
CA GLU A 100 9.11 12.10 -9.90
C GLU A 100 8.14 11.70 -8.78
N GLU A 101 8.56 11.96 -7.54
CA GLU A 101 7.70 11.82 -6.38
C GLU A 101 6.45 12.60 -6.75
N CYS A 102 5.32 11.92 -6.94
CA CYS A 102 4.05 12.62 -7.06
C CYS A 102 3.88 13.34 -5.72
N ASP A 103 4.23 14.63 -5.73
CA ASP A 103 4.10 15.56 -4.63
C ASP A 103 2.63 15.54 -4.18
N GLU A 104 2.43 15.85 -2.89
CA GLU A 104 1.25 15.58 -2.05
C GLU A 104 -0.13 16.11 -2.55
N GLU A 105 -0.21 16.63 -3.77
CA GLU A 105 -1.39 17.10 -4.48
C GLU A 105 -1.63 16.30 -5.77
N CYS A 106 -1.86 14.99 -5.64
CA CYS A 106 -2.52 14.20 -6.70
C CYS A 106 -3.99 14.60 -6.84
N ASP A 107 -4.24 15.89 -7.13
CA ASP A 107 -5.52 16.46 -7.52
C ASP A 107 -5.67 16.24 -9.02
N GLU A 108 -6.13 15.05 -9.39
CA GLU A 108 -7.03 14.78 -10.50
C GLU A 108 -7.23 13.26 -10.55
N GLU A 109 -8.47 12.87 -10.82
CA GLU A 109 -8.94 11.51 -11.06
C GLU A 109 -7.82 10.67 -11.72
N TYR A 110 -7.10 9.84 -10.95
CA TYR A 110 -6.07 8.90 -11.45
C TYR A 110 -6.77 7.81 -12.28
N ASP A 111 -7.31 8.24 -13.42
CA ASP A 111 -7.90 7.44 -14.48
C ASP A 111 -6.98 7.43 -15.71
N GLU A 112 -5.68 7.50 -15.46
CA GLU A 112 -4.73 6.78 -16.32
C GLU A 112 -5.08 5.29 -16.16
N GLU A 113 -5.97 4.82 -17.04
CA GLU A 113 -5.84 3.48 -17.60
C GLU A 113 -4.37 3.31 -18.03
N CYS A 114 -3.84 2.10 -17.97
CA CYS A 114 -2.46 1.85 -18.38
C CYS A 114 -2.35 2.06 -19.90
N ASP A 115 -2.30 3.32 -20.32
CA ASP A 115 -2.20 3.72 -21.70
C ASP A 115 -0.76 3.44 -22.11
N GLU A 116 -0.60 2.48 -23.02
CA GLU A 116 0.64 2.20 -23.74
C GLU A 116 1.15 3.45 -24.52
N GLU A 117 0.38 4.55 -24.53
CA GLU A 117 0.57 5.73 -25.38
C GLU A 117 1.42 6.86 -24.75
N TYR A 118 1.72 6.80 -23.45
CA TYR A 118 2.46 7.87 -22.73
C TYR A 118 3.84 7.47 -22.19
N ASP A 119 4.45 6.44 -22.75
CA ASP A 119 5.77 5.99 -22.30
C ASP A 119 6.90 6.63 -23.13
N GLU A 120 7.21 7.91 -22.86
CA GLU A 120 8.34 8.60 -23.51
C GLU A 120 9.71 8.03 -23.06
N ASP A 121 9.76 7.22 -21.99
CA ASP A 121 10.98 6.62 -21.46
C ASP A 121 11.07 5.11 -21.77
N PRO A 122 11.87 4.69 -22.76
CA PRO A 122 11.96 3.29 -23.16
C PRO A 122 12.51 2.34 -22.07
N ARG A 123 12.95 2.88 -20.91
CA ARG A 123 13.37 2.10 -19.73
C ARG A 123 12.19 1.56 -18.93
N ILE A 124 10.99 2.10 -19.11
CA ILE A 124 9.79 1.65 -18.41
C ILE A 124 9.30 0.36 -19.12
N ASN A 125 9.69 -0.79 -18.56
CA ASN A 125 9.26 -2.10 -19.07
C ASN A 125 8.24 -2.78 -18.13
N ALA A 126 7.65 -2.04 -17.19
CA ALA A 126 6.76 -2.61 -16.19
C ALA A 126 5.57 -3.36 -16.83
N HIS A 127 4.99 -2.80 -17.90
CA HIS A 127 3.92 -3.44 -18.67
C HIS A 127 4.37 -4.73 -19.37
N LYS A 128 5.68 -4.92 -19.61
CA LYS A 128 6.23 -6.14 -20.22
C LYS A 128 6.30 -7.30 -19.24
N LEU A 129 6.35 -7.04 -17.93
CA LEU A 129 6.43 -8.08 -16.91
C LEU A 129 5.09 -8.80 -16.76
N ILE A 130 5.09 -10.13 -16.93
CA ILE A 130 3.89 -10.96 -16.85
C ILE A 130 3.87 -11.79 -15.57
N LYS A 131 5.00 -12.40 -15.19
CA LYS A 131 5.11 -13.23 -13.98
C LYS A 131 6.47 -13.14 -13.33
N ILE A 132 6.50 -13.33 -12.00
CA ILE A 132 7.66 -13.84 -11.28
C ILE A 132 7.39 -15.30 -10.94
N LEU A 133 8.32 -16.19 -11.32
CA LEU A 133 8.22 -17.64 -11.10
C LEU A 133 9.06 -18.12 -9.92
N SER A 134 10.14 -17.40 -9.58
CA SER A 134 10.93 -17.59 -8.35
C SER A 134 11.65 -16.31 -7.98
N TYR A 135 11.70 -15.98 -6.69
CA TYR A 135 12.41 -14.80 -6.17
C TYR A 135 13.92 -15.02 -6.09
N GLY A 136 14.39 -16.27 -6.01
CA GLY A 136 15.82 -16.58 -5.94
C GLY A 136 16.55 -15.83 -4.82
N LYS A 137 17.71 -15.25 -5.16
CA LYS A 137 18.51 -14.40 -4.27
C LYS A 137 18.15 -12.90 -4.39
N THR A 138 17.03 -12.57 -5.02
CA THR A 138 16.63 -11.17 -5.26
C THR A 138 15.94 -10.57 -4.03
N SER A 139 16.25 -9.31 -3.76
CA SER A 139 15.50 -8.45 -2.84
C SER A 139 14.88 -7.31 -3.63
N PHE A 140 13.63 -7.02 -3.29
CA PHE A 140 12.81 -6.00 -3.93
C PHE A 140 13.11 -4.62 -3.36
N GLY A 141 13.37 -3.67 -4.26
CA GLY A 141 13.47 -2.26 -3.93
C GLY A 141 12.09 -1.60 -3.82
N PRO A 142 12.01 -0.34 -3.40
CA PRO A 142 10.75 0.41 -3.45
C PRO A 142 10.21 0.46 -4.88
N TYR A 143 8.89 0.55 -5.04
CA TYR A 143 8.22 0.63 -6.34
C TYR A 143 8.46 -0.60 -7.25
N THR A 144 8.67 -1.77 -6.65
CA THR A 144 9.11 -3.01 -7.31
C THR A 144 8.34 -3.37 -8.58
N PHE A 145 7.01 -3.31 -8.51
CA PHE A 145 6.08 -3.63 -9.59
C PHE A 145 5.27 -2.40 -9.98
N LYS A 146 5.86 -1.21 -9.84
CA LYS A 146 5.22 0.04 -10.21
C LYS A 146 4.78 0.00 -11.67
N ASP A 147 3.50 0.24 -11.92
CA ASP A 147 2.83 0.23 -13.22
C ASP A 147 2.90 -1.12 -13.97
N ALA A 148 3.14 -2.22 -13.24
CA ALA A 148 3.17 -3.58 -13.82
C ALA A 148 1.76 -4.13 -14.06
N CYS A 149 1.00 -3.48 -14.94
CA CYS A 149 -0.43 -3.76 -15.15
C CYS A 149 -0.72 -5.17 -15.68
N ASN A 150 0.27 -5.79 -16.35
CA ASN A 150 0.17 -7.14 -16.91
C ASN A 150 0.71 -8.24 -15.97
N LEU A 151 1.11 -7.88 -14.73
CA LEU A 151 1.60 -8.84 -13.74
C LEU A 151 0.45 -9.72 -13.23
N VAL A 152 0.42 -10.98 -13.69
CA VAL A 152 -0.65 -11.95 -13.40
C VAL A 152 -0.17 -13.15 -12.60
N GLY A 153 1.11 -13.23 -12.23
CA GLY A 153 1.64 -14.36 -11.47
C GLY A 153 2.82 -14.02 -10.58
N LEU A 154 2.77 -14.53 -9.35
CA LEU A 154 3.86 -14.50 -8.37
C LEU A 154 4.04 -15.93 -7.81
N PRO A 155 5.23 -16.27 -7.28
CA PRO A 155 5.45 -17.56 -6.62
C PRO A 155 4.47 -17.75 -5.45
N GLU A 156 3.87 -18.94 -5.34
CA GLU A 156 2.84 -19.22 -4.31
C GLU A 156 3.42 -19.69 -2.95
N ASN A 157 4.68 -20.13 -2.93
CA ASN A 157 5.32 -20.77 -1.77
C ASN A 157 6.68 -20.16 -1.42
N GLU A 158 6.95 -18.94 -1.90
CA GLU A 158 8.17 -18.20 -1.59
C GLU A 158 7.78 -16.85 -1.02
N SER A 159 8.56 -16.33 -0.07
CA SER A 159 8.45 -14.93 0.34
C SER A 159 9.59 -14.14 -0.30
N PRO A 160 9.32 -12.98 -0.92
CA PRO A 160 10.38 -12.10 -1.37
C PRO A 160 11.11 -11.48 -0.17
N ARG A 161 12.32 -11.00 -0.42
CA ARG A 161 13.04 -10.13 0.51
C ARG A 161 12.77 -8.68 0.11
N PHE A 162 12.75 -7.79 1.09
CA PHE A 162 12.53 -6.36 0.87
C PHE A 162 13.75 -5.58 1.30
N PHE A 163 14.25 -4.74 0.41
CA PHE A 163 15.36 -3.85 0.69
C PHE A 163 14.98 -2.94 1.86
N GLU A 164 15.83 -2.90 2.89
CA GLU A 164 15.60 -2.12 4.12
C GLU A 164 14.27 -2.41 4.83
N ASN A 165 13.68 -3.58 4.62
CA ASN A 165 12.35 -3.97 5.14
C ASN A 165 11.23 -2.98 4.77
N SER A 166 11.30 -2.42 3.55
CA SER A 166 10.28 -1.52 3.01
C SER A 166 9.44 -2.19 1.93
N MET A 167 8.12 -2.11 2.05
CA MET A 167 7.15 -2.46 1.00
C MET A 167 6.61 -1.20 0.31
N GLU A 168 7.37 -0.11 0.33
CA GLU A 168 6.95 1.14 -0.29
C GLU A 168 6.64 0.96 -1.78
N GLY A 169 5.41 1.31 -2.17
CA GLY A 169 5.01 1.37 -3.57
C GLY A 169 5.08 0.05 -4.34
N VAL A 170 5.22 -1.11 -3.68
CA VAL A 170 5.50 -2.40 -4.36
C VAL A 170 4.55 -2.66 -5.54
N PHE A 171 3.26 -2.34 -5.42
CA PHE A 171 2.24 -2.45 -6.46
C PHE A 171 1.62 -1.10 -6.86
N TYR A 172 2.38 0.00 -6.74
CA TYR A 172 1.93 1.32 -7.19
C TYR A 172 1.48 1.26 -8.65
N GLY A 173 0.28 1.71 -8.98
CA GLY A 173 -0.23 1.76 -10.36
C GLY A 173 -0.39 0.38 -11.03
N ALA A 174 -0.17 -0.74 -10.33
CA ALA A 174 -0.35 -2.08 -10.87
C ALA A 174 -1.85 -2.42 -10.95
N SER A 175 -2.57 -1.71 -11.81
CA SER A 175 -4.04 -1.63 -11.82
C SER A 175 -4.74 -2.97 -12.08
N GLY A 176 -4.10 -3.87 -12.83
CA GLY A 176 -4.56 -5.22 -13.12
C GLY A 176 -4.15 -6.28 -12.08
N PHE A 177 -3.29 -5.94 -11.13
CA PHE A 177 -2.77 -6.91 -10.16
C PHE A 177 -3.86 -7.37 -9.18
N ASN A 178 -4.05 -8.68 -9.08
CA ASN A 178 -5.02 -9.29 -8.16
C ASN A 178 -4.59 -10.72 -7.76
N GLN A 179 -3.30 -10.94 -7.50
CA GLN A 179 -2.78 -12.24 -7.07
C GLN A 179 -2.64 -12.32 -5.55
N SER A 180 -2.71 -13.53 -4.99
CA SER A 180 -2.58 -13.72 -3.55
C SER A 180 -1.13 -13.60 -3.09
N ILE A 181 -0.93 -12.86 -2.02
CA ILE A 181 0.37 -12.60 -1.37
C ILE A 181 0.30 -12.77 0.15
N HIS A 182 -0.73 -13.49 0.63
CA HIS A 182 -0.98 -13.71 2.06
C HIS A 182 0.18 -14.45 2.76
N HIS A 183 0.95 -15.25 2.01
CA HIS A 183 2.05 -16.07 2.53
C HIS A 183 3.39 -15.30 2.66
N TRP A 184 3.45 -14.05 2.21
CA TRP A 184 4.66 -13.23 2.36
C TRP A 184 4.98 -12.99 3.84
N ASP A 185 6.26 -13.11 4.20
CA ASP A 185 6.75 -12.78 5.53
C ASP A 185 6.88 -11.26 5.69
N THR A 186 5.90 -10.66 6.37
CA THR A 186 5.87 -9.22 6.65
C THR A 186 6.45 -8.87 8.02
N SER A 187 6.95 -9.85 8.78
CA SER A 187 7.28 -9.70 10.21
C SER A 187 8.34 -8.64 10.51
N LYS A 188 9.16 -8.26 9.53
CA LYS A 188 10.20 -7.23 9.67
C LYS A 188 9.85 -5.90 9.02
N ILE A 189 8.74 -5.81 8.28
CA ILE A 189 8.39 -4.64 7.49
C ILE A 189 8.07 -3.46 8.40
N THR A 190 8.65 -2.30 8.10
CA THR A 190 8.45 -1.06 8.84
C THR A 190 7.70 0.01 8.04
N ASN A 191 7.74 -0.07 6.71
CA ASN A 191 7.10 0.88 5.80
C ASN A 191 6.21 0.16 4.78
N MET A 192 4.92 0.53 4.73
CA MET A 192 3.95 0.05 3.74
C MET A 192 3.33 1.22 2.95
N ASN A 193 3.98 2.39 2.96
CA ASN A 193 3.52 3.57 2.23
C ASN A 193 3.25 3.24 0.75
N LYS A 194 2.12 3.69 0.23
CA LYS A 194 1.73 3.55 -1.19
C LYS A 194 1.74 2.10 -1.73
N MET A 195 1.81 1.06 -0.89
CA MET A 195 2.04 -0.32 -1.33
C MET A 195 1.09 -0.78 -2.45
N PHE A 196 -0.19 -0.42 -2.38
CA PHE A 196 -1.21 -0.72 -3.38
C PHE A 196 -1.83 0.53 -4.00
N LEU A 197 -1.16 1.69 -3.95
CA LEU A 197 -1.70 2.92 -4.52
C LEU A 197 -2.04 2.68 -6.00
N GLY A 198 -3.29 2.89 -6.42
CA GLY A 198 -3.71 2.69 -7.81
C GLY A 198 -3.83 1.24 -8.27
N ALA A 199 -3.70 0.24 -7.38
CA ALA A 199 -3.95 -1.16 -7.69
C ALA A 199 -5.48 -1.44 -7.75
N LYS A 200 -6.15 -0.85 -8.75
CA LYS A 200 -7.62 -0.75 -8.91
C LYS A 200 -8.34 -2.10 -8.75
N SER A 201 -7.75 -3.19 -9.24
CA SER A 201 -8.34 -4.54 -9.24
C SER A 201 -8.00 -5.39 -8.01
N PHE A 202 -7.10 -4.94 -7.15
CA PHE A 202 -6.60 -5.76 -6.04
C PHE A 202 -7.70 -6.01 -5.00
N ASN A 203 -7.99 -7.27 -4.71
CA ASN A 203 -8.98 -7.66 -3.71
C ASN A 203 -8.66 -9.05 -3.13
N LYS A 204 -7.43 -9.23 -2.62
CA LYS A 204 -6.98 -10.48 -2.00
C LYS A 204 -6.76 -10.34 -0.49
N PRO A 205 -6.99 -11.41 0.29
CA PRO A 205 -6.83 -11.35 1.74
C PRO A 205 -5.41 -10.98 2.17
N LEU A 206 -5.31 -10.14 3.20
CA LEU A 206 -4.07 -9.68 3.83
C LEU A 206 -4.11 -9.81 5.37
N ASN A 207 -5.16 -10.43 5.92
CA ASN A 207 -5.42 -10.51 7.36
C ASN A 207 -4.33 -11.28 8.14
N ASP A 208 -3.60 -12.17 7.47
CA ASP A 208 -2.54 -12.99 8.09
C ASP A 208 -1.18 -12.27 8.19
N TRP A 209 -1.08 -11.05 7.65
CA TRP A 209 0.16 -10.27 7.72
C TRP A 209 0.47 -9.80 9.15
N ASN A 210 1.74 -9.91 9.52
CA ASN A 210 2.25 -9.31 10.73
C ASN A 210 2.63 -7.85 10.46
N THR A 211 1.85 -6.91 11.00
CA THR A 211 2.07 -5.46 10.86
C THR A 211 2.70 -4.82 12.11
N SER A 212 3.13 -5.61 13.11
CA SER A 212 3.51 -5.08 14.42
C SER A 212 4.71 -4.12 14.40
N ASN A 213 5.53 -4.15 13.35
CA ASN A 213 6.69 -3.28 13.18
C ASN A 213 6.44 -2.09 12.24
N VAL A 214 5.27 -2.01 11.62
CA VAL A 214 4.94 -0.98 10.64
C VAL A 214 4.69 0.35 11.34
N THR A 215 5.37 1.41 10.89
CA THR A 215 5.21 2.77 11.40
C THR A 215 4.52 3.70 10.41
N ASN A 216 4.54 3.38 9.12
CA ASN A 216 3.92 4.17 8.07
C ASN A 216 3.01 3.32 7.16
N MET A 217 1.74 3.70 7.10
CA MET A 217 0.71 3.08 6.23
C MET A 217 0.05 4.13 5.32
N SER A 218 0.63 5.32 5.16
CA SER A 218 0.00 6.37 4.36
C SER A 218 -0.16 5.96 2.90
N SER A 219 -1.30 6.32 2.32
CA SER A 219 -1.69 5.98 0.93
C SER A 219 -1.67 4.49 0.57
N MET A 220 -1.62 3.57 1.54
CA MET A 220 -1.41 2.14 1.26
C MET A 220 -2.47 1.55 0.32
N PHE A 221 -3.73 1.95 0.47
CA PHE A 221 -4.87 1.51 -0.34
C PHE A 221 -5.51 2.65 -1.15
N TYR A 222 -4.78 3.75 -1.38
CA TYR A 222 -5.25 4.85 -2.23
C TYR A 222 -5.68 4.29 -3.60
N GLY A 223 -6.90 4.59 -4.05
CA GLY A 223 -7.40 4.24 -5.38
C GLY A 223 -7.59 2.74 -5.61
N THR A 224 -7.60 1.92 -4.55
CA THR A 224 -7.90 0.48 -4.65
C THR A 224 -9.40 0.23 -4.77
N LYS A 225 -9.98 0.67 -5.90
CA LYS A 225 -11.44 0.71 -6.15
C LYS A 225 -12.18 -0.59 -5.79
N SER A 226 -11.55 -1.75 -5.94
CA SER A 226 -12.15 -3.08 -5.68
C SER A 226 -11.86 -3.69 -4.29
N PHE A 227 -10.94 -3.12 -3.52
CA PHE A 227 -10.46 -3.75 -2.29
C PHE A 227 -11.52 -3.71 -1.19
N ASN A 228 -11.87 -4.88 -0.63
CA ASN A 228 -12.84 -4.99 0.47
C ASN A 228 -12.57 -6.23 1.33
N GLN A 229 -11.31 -6.40 1.78
CA GLN A 229 -10.88 -7.55 2.58
C GLN A 229 -10.64 -7.16 4.04
N PRO A 230 -10.88 -8.07 5.00
CA PRO A 230 -10.75 -7.77 6.43
C PRO A 230 -9.31 -7.41 6.80
N LEU A 231 -9.16 -6.37 7.63
CA LEU A 231 -7.89 -5.87 8.18
C LEU A 231 -7.91 -5.76 9.71
N ASN A 232 -8.96 -6.27 10.38
CA ASN A 232 -9.19 -6.09 11.82
C ASN A 232 -8.11 -6.72 12.71
N ASP A 233 -7.38 -7.73 12.21
CA ASP A 233 -6.35 -8.44 12.97
C ASP A 233 -4.97 -7.75 12.91
N TRP A 234 -4.85 -6.67 12.14
CA TRP A 234 -3.61 -5.91 12.05
C TRP A 234 -3.28 -5.20 13.36
N ASN A 235 -2.01 -5.30 13.77
CA ASN A 235 -1.47 -4.52 14.85
C ASN A 235 -0.98 -3.16 14.32
N THR A 236 -1.70 -2.09 14.64
CA THR A 236 -1.37 -0.73 14.22
C THR A 236 -0.70 0.10 15.32
N SER A 237 -0.30 -0.50 16.45
CA SER A 237 0.14 0.25 17.64
C SER A 237 1.38 1.12 17.42
N ASN A 238 2.19 0.84 16.40
CA ASN A 238 3.39 1.59 16.06
C ASN A 238 3.18 2.58 14.91
N VAL A 239 2.01 2.60 14.28
CA VAL A 239 1.71 3.47 13.15
C VAL A 239 1.54 4.91 13.61
N THR A 240 2.24 5.83 12.96
CA THR A 240 2.15 7.27 13.24
C THR A 240 1.46 8.06 12.13
N ASN A 241 1.44 7.51 10.90
CA ASN A 241 0.83 8.15 9.74
C ASN A 241 -0.14 7.20 9.02
N MET A 242 -1.41 7.62 8.91
CA MET A 242 -2.49 6.94 8.19
C MET A 242 -3.14 7.86 7.14
N SER A 243 -2.50 8.99 6.78
CA SER A 243 -3.04 9.91 5.80
C SER A 243 -3.26 9.21 4.46
N TYR A 244 -4.32 9.58 3.74
CA TYR A 244 -4.67 9.06 2.41
C TYR A 244 -4.90 7.52 2.36
N MET A 245 -4.91 6.80 3.48
CA MET A 245 -4.79 5.32 3.50
C MET A 245 -5.85 4.62 2.65
N PHE A 246 -7.11 5.08 2.69
CA PHE A 246 -8.24 4.56 1.92
C PHE A 246 -8.86 5.62 1.00
N TRP A 247 -8.08 6.63 0.57
CA TRP A 247 -8.53 7.61 -0.42
C TRP A 247 -9.04 6.87 -1.67
N GLU A 248 -10.27 7.15 -2.13
CA GLU A 248 -10.94 6.54 -3.30
C GLU A 248 -10.99 5.01 -3.27
N ALA A 249 -10.90 4.39 -2.09
CA ALA A 249 -11.14 2.96 -1.89
C ALA A 249 -12.66 2.68 -1.89
N LYS A 250 -13.32 2.94 -3.03
CA LYS A 250 -14.79 3.05 -3.15
C LYS A 250 -15.57 1.88 -2.56
N SER A 251 -15.05 0.66 -2.69
CA SER A 251 -15.72 -0.57 -2.23
C SER A 251 -15.44 -0.95 -0.77
N PHE A 252 -14.51 -0.26 -0.09
CA PHE A 252 -14.01 -0.69 1.22
C PHE A 252 -15.03 -0.42 2.33
N ASP A 253 -15.48 -1.48 3.00
CA ASP A 253 -16.43 -1.40 4.13
C ASP A 253 -16.13 -2.51 5.16
N GLN A 254 -14.89 -2.55 5.67
CA GLN A 254 -14.43 -3.57 6.62
C GLN A 254 -14.15 -3.00 8.01
N PRO A 255 -14.37 -3.77 9.09
CA PRO A 255 -14.24 -3.27 10.45
C PRO A 255 -12.79 -2.88 10.76
N LEU A 256 -12.63 -1.66 11.28
CA LEU A 256 -11.34 -1.08 11.72
C LEU A 256 -11.34 -0.67 13.21
N ASN A 257 -12.45 -0.89 13.93
CA ASN A 257 -12.63 -0.34 15.27
C ASN A 257 -11.62 -0.87 16.30
N ASP A 258 -11.00 -2.03 16.04
CA ASP A 258 -10.02 -2.64 16.95
C ASP A 258 -8.58 -2.17 16.70
N TRP A 259 -8.36 -1.30 15.70
CA TRP A 259 -7.06 -0.68 15.48
C TRP A 259 -6.65 0.24 16.64
N ASN A 260 -5.38 0.15 17.01
CA ASN A 260 -4.77 1.08 17.95
C ASN A 260 -4.24 2.31 17.21
N THR A 261 -4.91 3.44 17.36
CA THR A 261 -4.53 4.71 16.72
C THR A 261 -3.81 5.67 17.67
N SER A 262 -3.41 5.24 18.87
CA SER A 262 -2.90 6.15 19.92
C SER A 262 -1.63 6.91 19.53
N ASN A 263 -0.87 6.41 18.55
CA ASN A 263 0.36 7.05 18.07
C ASN A 263 0.18 7.83 16.76
N VAL A 264 -1.02 7.80 16.16
CA VAL A 264 -1.31 8.46 14.89
C VAL A 264 -1.44 9.96 15.11
N THR A 265 -0.73 10.74 14.31
CA THR A 265 -0.77 12.21 14.33
C THR A 265 -1.46 12.81 13.11
N ASN A 266 -1.48 12.08 11.98
CA ASN A 266 -2.10 12.52 10.73
C ASN A 266 -3.11 11.49 10.21
N MET A 267 -4.36 11.93 10.04
CA MET A 267 -5.48 11.19 9.44
C MET A 267 -6.11 11.93 8.24
N SER A 268 -5.43 12.95 7.69
CA SER A 268 -5.96 13.71 6.56
C SER A 268 -6.26 12.80 5.36
N TYR A 269 -7.38 13.07 4.69
CA TYR A 269 -7.87 12.33 3.52
C TYR A 269 -8.05 10.81 3.71
N MET A 270 -8.03 10.28 4.94
CA MET A 270 -7.96 8.83 5.17
C MET A 270 -9.08 8.04 4.49
N PHE A 271 -10.30 8.57 4.45
CA PHE A 271 -11.48 8.00 3.79
C PHE A 271 -12.08 8.95 2.74
N PHE A 272 -11.26 9.84 2.16
CA PHE A 272 -11.70 10.69 1.05
C PHE A 272 -12.26 9.82 -0.08
N GLY A 273 -13.47 10.05 -0.57
CA GLY A 273 -14.08 9.27 -1.66
C GLY A 273 -14.28 7.78 -1.35
N ALA A 274 -14.20 7.35 -0.09
CA ALA A 274 -14.50 5.98 0.31
C ALA A 274 -16.03 5.77 0.41
N GLU A 275 -16.70 5.83 -0.74
CA GLU A 275 -18.16 5.94 -0.88
C GLU A 275 -18.94 4.92 -0.05
N ALA A 276 -18.48 3.65 0.04
CA ALA A 276 -19.16 2.58 0.76
C ALA A 276 -18.88 2.52 2.27
N PHE A 277 -17.83 3.19 2.76
CA PHE A 277 -17.33 2.98 4.12
C PHE A 277 -18.33 3.44 5.19
N ASN A 278 -18.78 2.53 6.06
CA ASN A 278 -19.71 2.86 7.14
C ASN A 278 -19.49 1.99 8.39
N GLN A 279 -18.24 1.79 8.79
CA GLN A 279 -17.87 0.98 9.95
C GLN A 279 -17.58 1.82 11.20
N PRO A 280 -17.87 1.30 12.41
CA PRO A 280 -17.65 2.05 13.64
C PRO A 280 -16.17 2.34 13.89
N LEU A 281 -15.88 3.54 14.37
CA LEU A 281 -14.53 4.04 14.71
C LEU A 281 -14.48 4.59 16.15
N ASP A 282 -15.47 4.28 16.98
CA ASP A 282 -15.69 4.90 18.28
C ASP A 282 -14.65 4.49 19.35
N LYS A 283 -13.85 3.45 19.09
CA LYS A 283 -12.75 3.01 19.97
C LYS A 283 -11.41 3.66 19.62
N TRP A 284 -11.30 4.37 18.50
CA TRP A 284 -10.06 5.01 18.11
C TRP A 284 -9.65 6.08 19.12
N ASN A 285 -8.37 6.07 19.48
CA ASN A 285 -7.78 7.13 20.27
C ASN A 285 -7.22 8.20 19.34
N THR A 286 -7.87 9.35 19.27
CA THR A 286 -7.48 10.48 18.42
C THR A 286 -6.71 11.57 19.17
N SER A 287 -6.32 11.36 20.42
CA SER A 287 -5.76 12.42 21.28
C SER A 287 -4.46 13.04 20.75
N ASN A 288 -3.74 12.34 19.87
CA ASN A 288 -2.49 12.81 19.26
C ASN A 288 -2.67 13.35 17.83
N VAL A 289 -3.88 13.24 17.27
CA VAL A 289 -4.16 13.68 15.90
C VAL A 289 -4.22 15.20 15.85
N THR A 290 -3.47 15.78 14.91
CA THR A 290 -3.44 17.23 14.67
C THR A 290 -4.14 17.62 13.37
N ASN A 291 -4.20 16.72 12.40
CA ASN A 291 -4.82 16.96 11.10
C ASN A 291 -5.90 15.90 10.78
N MET A 292 -7.14 16.38 10.58
CA MET A 292 -8.31 15.60 10.15
C MET A 292 -8.94 16.18 8.88
N SER A 293 -8.22 17.04 8.14
CA SER A 293 -8.74 17.64 6.92
C SER A 293 -9.15 16.57 5.91
N GLU A 294 -10.31 16.79 5.29
CA GLU A 294 -10.84 15.94 4.21
C GLU A 294 -11.07 14.46 4.57
N MET A 295 -10.99 14.08 5.85
CA MET A 295 -10.94 12.68 6.29
C MET A 295 -12.11 11.84 5.79
N PHE A 296 -13.33 12.39 5.76
CA PHE A 296 -14.54 11.75 5.26
C PHE A 296 -15.17 12.54 4.09
N ASN A 297 -14.38 13.35 3.38
CA ASN A 297 -14.88 14.08 2.22
C ASN A 297 -15.34 13.08 1.14
N GLY A 298 -16.59 13.15 0.69
CA GLY A 298 -17.16 12.19 -0.27
C GLY A 298 -17.36 10.78 0.27
N ALA A 299 -17.25 10.55 1.59
CA ALA A 299 -17.62 9.27 2.21
C ALA A 299 -19.15 9.18 2.35
N GLU A 300 -19.85 9.03 1.22
CA GLU A 300 -21.31 9.19 1.10
C GLU A 300 -22.10 8.32 2.09
N ALA A 301 -21.66 7.07 2.32
CA ALA A 301 -22.35 6.13 3.21
C ALA A 301 -22.13 6.40 4.70
N PHE A 302 -21.08 7.15 5.07
CA PHE A 302 -20.59 7.21 6.44
C PHE A 302 -21.56 7.90 7.39
N ASN A 303 -21.97 7.19 8.44
CA ASN A 303 -22.87 7.73 9.48
C ASN A 303 -22.67 7.04 10.83
N GLN A 304 -21.43 6.99 11.31
CA GLN A 304 -21.05 6.31 12.56
C GLN A 304 -20.71 7.32 13.67
N PRO A 305 -20.99 7.01 14.94
CA PRO A 305 -20.77 7.94 16.04
C PRO A 305 -19.27 8.22 16.26
N LEU A 306 -18.94 9.50 16.45
CA LEU A 306 -17.58 10.00 16.70
C LEU A 306 -17.49 10.84 17.98
N ASP A 307 -18.51 10.80 18.83
CA ASP A 307 -18.63 11.64 20.04
C ASP A 307 -17.59 11.30 21.12
N LYS A 308 -16.91 10.16 21.00
CA LYS A 308 -15.82 9.71 21.89
C LYS A 308 -14.43 10.18 21.45
N TRP A 309 -14.29 10.73 20.25
CA TRP A 309 -13.01 11.21 19.76
C TRP A 309 -12.53 12.41 20.58
N ASN A 310 -11.24 12.41 20.90
CA ASN A 310 -10.59 13.56 21.49
C ASN A 310 -10.00 14.43 20.39
N THR A 311 -10.62 15.59 20.13
CA THR A 311 -10.19 16.53 19.09
C THR A 311 -9.36 17.70 19.63
N SER A 312 -8.95 17.68 20.91
CA SER A 312 -8.32 18.83 21.55
C SER A 312 -7.01 19.29 20.91
N ASN A 313 -6.33 18.43 20.14
CA ASN A 313 -5.08 18.74 19.44
C ASN A 313 -5.27 19.02 17.95
N VAL A 314 -6.49 18.88 17.43
CA VAL A 314 -6.78 19.07 16.00
C VAL A 314 -6.75 20.56 15.67
N THR A 315 -5.99 20.91 14.64
CA THR A 315 -5.88 22.29 14.13
C THR A 315 -6.60 22.48 12.79
N ASP A 316 -6.78 21.41 12.02
CA ASP A 316 -7.42 21.46 10.70
C ASP A 316 -8.54 20.42 10.58
N MET A 317 -9.76 20.92 10.31
CA MET A 317 -10.97 20.14 10.03
C MET A 317 -11.60 20.57 8.69
N SER A 318 -10.84 21.24 7.82
CA SER A 318 -11.32 21.69 6.52
C SER A 318 -11.85 20.51 5.71
N ARG A 319 -13.04 20.67 5.11
CA ARG A 319 -13.76 19.67 4.31
C ARG A 319 -13.96 18.29 4.97
N MET A 320 -13.79 18.15 6.29
CA MET A 320 -13.77 16.84 6.95
C MET A 320 -14.97 15.96 6.63
N PHE A 321 -16.17 16.53 6.49
CA PHE A 321 -17.41 15.85 6.11
C PHE A 321 -18.04 16.42 4.83
N SER A 322 -17.26 17.11 3.99
CA SER A 322 -17.76 17.65 2.73
C SER A 322 -18.31 16.50 1.87
N GLY A 323 -19.54 16.57 1.37
CA GLY A 323 -20.15 15.49 0.58
C GLY A 323 -20.39 14.17 1.33
N ALA A 324 -20.22 14.11 2.66
CA ALA A 324 -20.63 12.97 3.47
C ALA A 324 -22.16 12.96 3.63
N GLU A 325 -22.87 12.62 2.56
CA GLU A 325 -24.30 12.91 2.40
C GLU A 325 -25.18 12.38 3.52
N ARG A 326 -24.82 11.23 4.12
CA ARG A 326 -25.61 10.56 5.17
C ARG A 326 -25.19 10.92 6.58
N PHE A 327 -24.10 11.65 6.76
CA PHE A 327 -23.55 11.91 8.09
C PHE A 327 -24.48 12.83 8.89
N ASN A 328 -24.94 12.35 10.06
CA ASN A 328 -25.80 13.11 10.95
C ASN A 328 -25.62 12.69 12.41
N GLN A 329 -24.37 12.54 12.86
CA GLN A 329 -24.03 12.12 14.22
C GLN A 329 -23.65 13.30 15.11
N PRO A 330 -23.96 13.27 16.41
CA PRO A 330 -23.68 14.36 17.33
C PRO A 330 -22.17 14.60 17.48
N LEU A 331 -21.77 15.87 17.45
CA LEU A 331 -20.39 16.34 17.58
C LEU A 331 -20.22 17.39 18.69
N ASP A 332 -21.25 17.58 19.53
CA ASP A 332 -21.30 18.59 20.60
C ASP A 332 -20.19 18.44 21.64
N LYS A 333 -19.66 17.22 21.81
CA LYS A 333 -18.58 16.93 22.77
C LYS A 333 -17.18 17.23 22.25
N TRP A 334 -17.02 17.59 20.97
CA TRP A 334 -15.71 17.86 20.41
C TRP A 334 -15.13 19.14 20.99
N ASN A 335 -13.84 19.09 21.33
CA ASN A 335 -13.08 20.27 21.70
C ASN A 335 -12.49 20.90 20.43
N THR A 336 -13.03 22.03 20.02
CA THR A 336 -12.58 22.77 18.82
C THR A 336 -11.67 23.95 19.13
N SER A 337 -11.24 24.14 20.38
CA SER A 337 -10.53 25.36 20.81
C SER A 337 -9.20 25.57 20.09
N ASN A 338 -8.58 24.53 19.53
CA ASN A 338 -7.32 24.62 18.79
C ASN A 338 -7.51 24.63 17.26
N VAL A 339 -8.74 24.49 16.77
CA VAL A 339 -9.03 24.45 15.33
C VAL A 339 -8.88 25.84 14.72
N THR A 340 -8.13 25.91 13.62
CA THR A 340 -7.91 27.15 12.86
C THR A 340 -8.65 27.15 11.52
N ASP A 341 -8.91 25.99 10.92
CA ASP A 341 -9.64 25.87 9.64
C ASP A 341 -10.81 24.89 9.75
N MET A 342 -12.01 25.37 9.41
CA MET A 342 -13.27 24.62 9.29
C MET A 342 -13.96 24.89 7.93
N SER A 343 -13.23 25.39 6.94
CA SER A 343 -13.77 25.69 5.62
C SER A 343 -14.37 24.45 4.98
N CYS A 344 -15.55 24.61 4.39
CA CYS A 344 -16.29 23.54 3.72
C CYS A 344 -16.58 22.29 4.59
N MET A 345 -16.42 22.34 5.92
CA MET A 345 -16.46 21.14 6.78
C MET A 345 -17.70 20.26 6.57
N PHE A 346 -18.87 20.87 6.34
CA PHE A 346 -20.14 20.19 6.04
C PHE A 346 -20.73 20.62 4.69
N SER A 347 -19.91 21.15 3.76
CA SER A 347 -20.38 21.50 2.41
C SER A 347 -20.97 20.25 1.75
N TYR A 348 -22.19 20.31 1.21
CA TYR A 348 -22.88 19.16 0.62
C TYR A 348 -23.15 17.97 1.58
N ALA A 349 -22.97 18.11 2.89
CA ALA A 349 -23.39 17.11 3.88
C ALA A 349 -24.91 17.22 4.14
N VAL A 350 -25.71 16.82 3.15
CA VAL A 350 -27.15 17.15 3.07
C VAL A 350 -28.01 16.67 4.24
N CYS A 351 -27.59 15.61 4.96
CA CYS A 351 -28.32 15.12 6.13
C CYS A 351 -27.89 15.74 7.46
N PHE A 352 -26.79 16.50 7.51
CA PHE A 352 -26.22 16.99 8.76
C PHE A 352 -27.13 18.06 9.39
N ASN A 353 -27.65 17.75 10.59
CA ASN A 353 -28.53 18.65 11.34
C ASN A 353 -28.37 18.45 12.86
N GLN A 354 -27.14 18.58 13.35
CA GLN A 354 -26.81 18.41 14.77
C GLN A 354 -26.47 19.75 15.43
N PRO A 355 -26.72 19.90 16.75
CA PRO A 355 -26.34 21.11 17.48
C PRO A 355 -24.82 21.24 17.58
N LEU A 356 -24.33 22.47 17.39
CA LEU A 356 -22.89 22.83 17.45
C LEU A 356 -22.62 24.00 18.41
N ASN A 357 -23.57 24.32 19.29
CA ASN A 357 -23.52 25.50 20.16
C ASN A 357 -22.37 25.49 21.18
N ASP A 358 -21.79 24.32 21.46
CA ASP A 358 -20.73 24.15 22.47
C ASP A 358 -19.32 24.22 21.88
N TRP A 359 -19.20 24.41 20.57
CA TRP A 359 -17.91 24.57 19.91
C TRP A 359 -17.27 25.92 20.26
N ASP A 360 -16.01 25.88 20.68
CA ASP A 360 -15.16 27.07 20.79
C ASP A 360 -14.55 27.37 19.42
N THR A 361 -15.00 28.45 18.81
CA THR A 361 -14.56 28.88 17.48
C THR A 361 -13.64 30.10 17.52
N SER A 362 -13.11 30.45 18.70
CA SER A 362 -12.34 31.69 18.90
C SER A 362 -11.01 31.73 18.13
N ASN A 363 -10.41 30.56 17.85
CA ASN A 363 -9.18 30.42 17.07
C ASN A 363 -9.42 30.13 15.58
N VAL A 364 -10.67 29.93 15.15
CA VAL A 364 -10.97 29.61 13.76
C VAL A 364 -10.78 30.85 12.90
N THR A 365 -9.90 30.78 11.91
CA THR A 365 -9.61 31.87 10.98
C THR A 365 -10.34 31.69 9.64
N ASN A 366 -10.76 30.47 9.31
CA ASN A 366 -11.47 30.15 8.07
C ASN A 366 -12.70 29.25 8.33
N MET A 367 -13.90 29.77 8.05
CA MET A 367 -15.19 29.04 8.06
C MET A 367 -15.93 29.18 6.73
N SER A 368 -15.21 29.51 5.66
CA SER A 368 -15.84 29.72 4.35
C SER A 368 -16.62 28.46 3.92
N TYR A 369 -17.85 28.63 3.44
CA TYR A 369 -18.70 27.56 2.90
C TYR A 369 -18.97 26.37 3.86
N MET A 370 -18.87 26.56 5.19
CA MET A 370 -19.01 25.48 6.17
C MET A 370 -20.26 24.61 6.01
N PHE A 371 -21.41 25.18 5.62
CA PHE A 371 -22.71 24.48 5.44
C PHE A 371 -23.31 24.70 4.04
N ARG A 372 -22.49 24.78 3.00
CA ARG A 372 -22.95 25.10 1.64
C ARG A 372 -23.87 24.03 1.04
#